data_AF-A0A2D8XCU2-F1
#
_entry.id   AF-A0A2D8XCU2-F1
#
_cell.length_a   1.000
_cell.length_b   1.000
_cell.length_c   1.000
_cell.angle_alpha   90.00
_cell.angle_beta   90.00
_cell.angle_gamma   90.00
#
_symmetry.space_group_name_H-M   'P 1'
#
loop_
_entity.id
_entity.type
_entity.pdbx_description
1 polymer ?
#
loop_
_entity_poly.entity_id
_entity_poly.type
_entity_poly.pdbx_seq_one_letter_code
_entity_poly.pdbx_strand_id
1 'polypeptide(L)'
;MGLVLKIIRWCILTVALLGASPAIASGFSGQFEGIGTAGGMTLTLQETGDRVVGRFHSGRGEAFSLNGRRTGDAAQGSVERSGQSFFFHLEGRPLGVQFLLIPKTPEQDPDISGATDYSFVQKGLQLPKPSVYRAAPPRGIDVDIIQFIDAFRDWDPADMARIYVSLESRYRELIQLFDHAAAEVLWRVCTTEPPNSVFAAGDLDQMLERQRTDCGTYLSSITAVRDSGLLNEFLRKSNFQLELIRETVKCDRGLSPETKCADVSAMSGPLMLRWRRADDIMRALIGDEPRSAAQTAQAEPVPLSPSPERPETSIGDEVAADISAMPRARPGRQDAVNPVPTQSHLPRARPIRN
;
A
#
# COMPACT_ATOMS: atom_id res chain seq x y z
N MET A 1 -78.61 -18.13 -23.61
CA MET A 1 -77.56 -18.96 -24.24
C MET A 1 -76.67 -18.00 -25.01
N GLY A 2 -75.48 -17.63 -24.58
CA GLY A 2 -74.33 -18.49 -24.22
C GLY A 2 -73.21 -18.05 -25.19
N LEU A 3 -72.33 -17.14 -24.79
CA LEU A 3 -71.00 -17.48 -24.28
C LEU A 3 -70.07 -18.06 -25.36
N VAL A 4 -69.52 -17.21 -26.24
CA VAL A 4 -68.20 -17.36 -26.91
C VAL A 4 -67.71 -15.97 -27.37
N LEU A 5 -67.65 -14.97 -26.47
CA LEU A 5 -66.42 -14.49 -25.85
C LEU A 5 -65.10 -15.17 -26.28
N LYS A 6 -64.12 -14.30 -26.59
CA LYS A 6 -62.65 -14.48 -26.52
C LYS A 6 -61.98 -15.23 -27.67
N ILE A 7 -61.15 -14.47 -28.39
CA ILE A 7 -59.80 -14.72 -28.93
C ILE A 7 -59.73 -13.91 -30.24
N ILE A 8 -58.60 -13.29 -30.56
CA ILE A 8 -58.42 -12.36 -31.70
C ILE A 8 -58.86 -10.91 -31.41
N ARG A 9 -58.41 -10.36 -30.28
CA ARG A 9 -58.19 -8.90 -30.15
C ARG A 9 -57.09 -8.61 -29.14
N TRP A 10 -56.00 -9.36 -29.26
CA TRP A 10 -54.84 -9.32 -28.38
C TRP A 10 -53.61 -9.28 -29.28
N CYS A 11 -53.10 -8.08 -29.59
CA CYS A 11 -51.72 -7.86 -30.06
C CYS A 11 -51.34 -6.38 -30.29
N ILE A 12 -52.22 -5.39 -30.07
CA ILE A 12 -51.85 -3.98 -30.26
C ILE A 12 -52.49 -3.12 -29.16
N LEU A 13 -51.87 -3.09 -27.97
CA LEU A 13 -51.71 -1.91 -27.10
C LEU A 13 -51.08 -2.32 -25.75
N THR A 14 -49.77 -2.55 -25.72
CA THR A 14 -49.00 -2.57 -24.47
C THR A 14 -47.60 -2.03 -24.73
N VAL A 15 -47.55 -0.77 -25.15
CA VAL A 15 -46.35 0.06 -25.07
C VAL A 15 -46.71 1.25 -24.18
N ALA A 16 -45.79 1.58 -23.27
CA ALA A 16 -45.83 2.68 -22.30
C ALA A 16 -46.55 2.41 -20.97
N LEU A 17 -45.84 1.80 -20.01
CA LEU A 17 -45.87 2.14 -18.57
C LEU A 17 -44.81 1.33 -17.79
N LEU A 18 -43.54 1.45 -18.20
CA LEU A 18 -42.38 1.01 -17.42
C LEU A 18 -41.39 2.17 -17.42
N GLY A 19 -41.71 3.20 -16.64
CA GLY A 19 -41.00 4.47 -16.65
C GLY A 19 -41.42 5.36 -15.49
N ALA A 20 -41.26 4.85 -14.27
CA ALA A 20 -41.04 5.63 -13.06
C ALA A 20 -40.80 4.62 -11.92
N SER A 21 -39.55 4.19 -11.74
CA SER A 21 -39.14 3.89 -10.37
C SER A 21 -39.37 5.19 -9.59
N PRO A 22 -40.11 5.19 -8.47
CA PRO A 22 -40.05 6.34 -7.59
C PRO A 22 -38.57 6.48 -7.24
N ALA A 23 -38.01 7.65 -7.56
CA ALA A 23 -36.74 8.05 -7.01
C ALA A 23 -36.75 7.71 -5.52
N ILE A 24 -35.70 7.06 -5.01
CA ILE A 24 -35.45 7.06 -3.58
C ILE A 24 -35.52 8.54 -3.21
N ALA A 25 -36.55 8.93 -2.46
CA ALA A 25 -36.70 10.30 -2.04
C ALA A 25 -35.47 10.60 -1.17
N SER A 26 -34.50 11.28 -1.75
CA SER A 26 -33.36 11.90 -1.11
C SER A 26 -33.87 13.05 -0.26
N GLY A 27 -34.60 12.71 0.80
CA GLY A 27 -35.13 13.66 1.75
C GLY A 27 -34.11 13.95 2.84
N PHE A 28 -34.16 15.14 3.41
CA PHE A 28 -33.39 15.49 4.59
C PHE A 28 -33.97 14.88 5.87
N SER A 29 -35.19 14.34 5.84
CA SER A 29 -35.87 13.81 7.03
C SER A 29 -35.12 12.68 7.71
N GLY A 30 -34.79 12.84 8.99
CA GLY A 30 -34.12 11.81 9.79
C GLY A 30 -33.47 12.33 11.07
N GLN A 31 -32.95 11.39 11.86
CA GLN A 31 -31.99 11.67 12.93
C GLN A 31 -30.59 11.29 12.43
N PHE A 32 -29.62 12.12 12.73
CA PHE A 32 -28.25 11.97 12.28
C PHE A 32 -27.27 12.16 13.45
N GLU A 33 -26.18 11.40 13.43
CA GLU A 33 -25.11 11.42 14.41
C GLU A 33 -23.83 11.95 13.75
N GLY A 34 -23.14 12.86 14.45
CA GLY A 34 -21.97 13.54 13.90
C GLY A 34 -20.72 12.67 13.93
N ILE A 35 -19.91 12.81 12.89
CA ILE A 35 -18.64 12.08 12.70
C ILE A 35 -17.47 13.04 12.52
N GLY A 36 -16.25 12.54 12.71
CA GLY A 36 -15.04 13.37 12.60
C GLY A 36 -15.08 14.55 13.58
N THR A 37 -15.01 15.77 13.04
CA THR A 37 -15.10 17.02 13.83
C THR A 37 -16.46 17.23 14.50
N ALA A 38 -17.51 16.53 14.05
CA ALA A 38 -18.85 16.57 14.63
C ALA A 38 -19.12 15.46 15.65
N GLY A 39 -18.11 14.71 16.08
CA GLY A 39 -18.27 13.62 17.05
C GLY A 39 -19.01 14.05 18.32
N GLY A 40 -20.08 13.35 18.68
CA GLY A 40 -20.93 13.66 19.85
C GLY A 40 -22.01 14.73 19.60
N MET A 41 -22.09 15.27 18.39
CA MET A 41 -23.17 16.16 17.95
C MET A 41 -24.33 15.36 17.34
N THR A 42 -25.54 15.90 17.40
CA THR A 42 -26.71 15.29 16.75
C THR A 42 -27.47 16.31 15.92
N LEU A 43 -28.09 15.83 14.84
CA LEU A 43 -28.89 16.64 13.95
C LEU A 43 -30.19 15.90 13.67
N THR A 44 -31.33 16.54 13.90
CA THR A 44 -32.64 16.02 13.53
C THR A 44 -33.23 16.94 12.49
N LEU A 45 -33.67 16.40 11.37
CA LEU A 45 -34.26 17.17 10.27
C LEU A 45 -35.64 16.59 9.94
N GLN A 46 -36.54 17.47 9.53
CA GLN A 46 -37.85 17.14 9.00
C GLN A 46 -38.10 18.00 7.76
N GLU A 47 -38.38 17.32 6.66
CA GLU A 47 -38.71 17.93 5.40
C GLU A 47 -40.20 17.82 5.12
N THR A 48 -40.84 18.95 4.83
CA THR A 48 -42.25 19.04 4.45
C THR A 48 -42.37 19.98 3.25
N GLY A 49 -42.58 19.42 2.05
CA GLY A 49 -42.60 20.20 0.82
C GLY A 49 -41.23 20.79 0.51
N ASP A 50 -41.16 22.10 0.29
CA ASP A 50 -39.91 22.84 0.07
C ASP A 50 -39.22 23.25 1.38
N ARG A 51 -39.85 23.04 2.54
CA ARG A 51 -39.35 23.49 3.84
C ARG A 51 -38.57 22.38 4.53
N VAL A 52 -37.38 22.74 5.02
CA VAL A 52 -36.54 21.88 5.85
C VAL A 52 -36.39 22.55 7.21
N VAL A 53 -36.97 21.92 8.23
CA VAL A 53 -36.82 22.34 9.62
C VAL A 53 -35.99 21.31 10.37
N GLY A 54 -35.27 21.74 11.39
CA GLY A 54 -34.43 20.82 12.13
C GLY A 54 -34.05 21.31 13.50
N ARG A 55 -33.36 20.45 14.22
CA ARG A 55 -32.75 20.77 15.51
C ARG A 55 -31.34 20.20 15.51
N PHE A 56 -30.38 21.08 15.70
CA PHE A 56 -28.98 20.71 15.82
C PHE A 56 -28.53 20.85 17.28
N HIS A 57 -27.83 19.83 17.77
CA HIS A 57 -27.27 19.79 19.11
C HIS A 57 -25.75 19.62 19.00
N SER A 58 -25.00 20.63 19.45
CA SER A 58 -23.53 20.62 19.36
C SER A 58 -22.83 19.70 20.37
N GLY A 59 -23.59 18.88 21.11
CA GLY A 59 -23.10 18.07 22.23
C GLY A 59 -22.77 18.88 23.50
N ARG A 60 -22.83 20.21 23.44
CA ARG A 60 -22.69 21.14 24.57
C ARG A 60 -23.67 22.31 24.42
N GLY A 61 -24.23 22.77 25.54
CA GLY A 61 -25.18 23.90 25.54
C GLY A 61 -26.53 23.57 24.91
N GLU A 62 -27.30 24.61 24.61
CA GLU A 62 -28.66 24.48 24.08
C GLU A 62 -28.66 24.04 22.59
N ALA A 63 -29.61 23.17 22.23
CA ALA A 63 -29.85 22.80 20.85
C ALA A 63 -30.57 23.92 20.10
N PHE A 64 -30.16 24.22 18.87
CA PHE A 64 -30.75 25.30 18.06
C PHE A 64 -31.62 24.77 16.93
N SER A 65 -32.64 25.56 16.61
CA SER A 65 -33.61 25.26 15.55
C SER A 65 -33.09 25.74 14.20
N LEU A 66 -33.10 24.85 13.22
CA LEU A 66 -32.82 25.16 11.82
C LEU A 66 -34.14 25.39 11.10
N ASN A 67 -34.18 26.41 10.26
CA ASN A 67 -35.32 26.70 9.42
C ASN A 67 -34.81 27.18 8.06
N GLY A 68 -35.03 26.37 7.04
CA GLY A 68 -34.56 26.63 5.69
C GLY A 68 -35.52 26.10 4.65
N ARG A 69 -35.10 26.24 3.40
CA ARG A 69 -35.83 25.74 2.23
C ARG A 69 -34.90 24.94 1.33
N ARG A 70 -35.46 23.97 0.60
CA ARG A 70 -34.73 23.27 -0.45
C ARG A 70 -34.31 24.23 -1.54
N THR A 71 -33.12 23.99 -2.09
CA THR A 71 -32.56 24.71 -3.22
C THR A 71 -31.78 23.70 -4.05
N GLY A 72 -32.45 23.10 -5.04
CA GLY A 72 -31.95 21.91 -5.73
C GLY A 72 -31.81 20.73 -4.77
N ASP A 73 -30.64 20.10 -4.76
CA ASP A 73 -30.32 18.96 -3.89
C ASP A 73 -29.89 19.36 -2.47
N ALA A 74 -29.79 20.66 -2.20
CA ALA A 74 -29.42 21.22 -0.91
C ALA A 74 -30.62 21.80 -0.15
N ALA A 75 -30.41 22.14 1.12
CA ALA A 75 -31.30 23.01 1.89
C ALA A 75 -30.52 24.16 2.54
N GLN A 76 -31.05 25.37 2.46
CA GLN A 76 -30.38 26.58 2.92
C GLN A 76 -31.29 27.43 3.78
N GLY A 77 -30.71 28.14 4.74
CA GLY A 77 -31.46 29.04 5.60
C GLY A 77 -30.56 29.84 6.53
N SER A 78 -31.16 30.40 7.57
CA SER A 78 -30.45 31.13 8.61
C SER A 78 -30.82 30.62 9.99
N VAL A 79 -29.87 30.69 10.92
CA VAL A 79 -30.05 30.32 12.33
C VAL A 79 -29.44 31.38 13.23
N GLU A 80 -30.04 31.60 14.39
CA GLU A 80 -29.49 32.45 15.44
C GLU A 80 -29.05 31.61 16.63
N ARG A 81 -27.89 31.94 17.18
CA ARG A 81 -27.30 31.26 18.33
C ARG A 81 -26.67 32.29 19.25
N SER A 82 -27.17 32.40 20.48
CA SER A 82 -26.55 33.22 21.53
C SER A 82 -26.25 34.66 21.09
N GLY A 83 -27.12 35.26 20.28
CA GLY A 83 -26.96 36.62 19.75
C GLY A 83 -26.12 36.73 18.47
N GLN A 84 -25.61 35.62 17.93
CA GLN A 84 -24.91 35.57 16.64
C GLN A 84 -25.80 34.91 15.57
N SER A 85 -25.86 35.51 14.39
CA SER A 85 -26.60 34.98 13.24
C SER A 85 -25.66 34.23 12.29
N PHE A 86 -26.13 33.12 11.76
CA PHE A 86 -25.43 32.27 10.81
C PHE A 86 -26.32 32.00 9.60
N PHE A 87 -25.71 31.84 8.43
CA PHE A 87 -26.31 31.07 7.35
C PHE A 87 -25.97 29.59 7.52
N PHE A 88 -26.80 28.72 6.95
CA PHE A 88 -26.43 27.32 6.83
C PHE A 88 -26.72 26.77 5.45
N HIS A 89 -25.96 25.75 5.10
CA HIS A 89 -26.13 24.94 3.91
C HIS A 89 -26.09 23.46 4.29
N LEU A 90 -27.11 22.71 3.89
CA LEU A 90 -27.23 21.27 4.06
C LEU A 90 -27.16 20.60 2.70
N GLU A 91 -26.26 19.65 2.53
CA GLU A 91 -26.13 18.84 1.32
C GLU A 91 -26.36 17.36 1.65
N GLY A 92 -27.20 16.69 0.86
CA GLY A 92 -27.42 15.25 1.00
C GLY A 92 -26.19 14.45 0.60
N ARG A 93 -25.82 13.44 1.40
CA ARG A 93 -24.75 12.47 1.10
C ARG A 93 -25.34 11.05 1.14
N PRO A 94 -24.72 10.05 0.48
CA PRO A 94 -25.29 8.70 0.42
C PRO A 94 -25.62 8.06 1.77
N LEU A 95 -24.88 8.38 2.83
CA LEU A 95 -25.06 7.83 4.18
C LEU A 95 -25.54 8.86 5.22
N GLY A 96 -25.88 10.08 4.80
CA GLY A 96 -26.23 11.15 5.74
C GLY A 96 -26.25 12.53 5.11
N VAL A 97 -25.71 13.52 5.81
CA VAL A 97 -25.72 14.92 5.36
C VAL A 97 -24.42 15.64 5.70
N GLN A 98 -24.03 16.57 4.84
CA GLN A 98 -23.01 17.57 5.15
C GLN A 98 -23.71 18.87 5.56
N PHE A 99 -23.27 19.45 6.67
CA PHE A 99 -23.86 20.66 7.26
C PHE A 99 -22.76 21.71 7.41
N LEU A 100 -22.86 22.76 6.60
CA LEU A 100 -21.99 23.92 6.63
C LEU A 100 -22.68 25.05 7.40
N LEU A 101 -22.03 25.54 8.44
CA LEU A 101 -22.49 26.69 9.22
C LEU A 101 -21.57 27.88 8.93
N ILE A 102 -22.15 28.97 8.44
CA ILE A 102 -21.42 30.14 7.95
C ILE A 102 -21.79 31.33 8.83
N PRO A 103 -20.86 31.90 9.61
CA PRO A 103 -21.12 33.11 10.38
C PRO A 103 -21.56 34.27 9.47
N LYS A 104 -22.40 35.16 9.99
CA LYS A 104 -22.67 36.44 9.33
C LYS A 104 -21.70 37.50 9.83
N THR A 105 -21.23 38.34 8.91
CA THR A 105 -20.54 39.59 9.22
C THR A 105 -21.52 40.60 9.85
N PRO A 106 -21.03 41.68 10.47
CA PRO A 106 -21.88 42.79 10.94
C PRO A 106 -22.80 43.36 9.85
N GLU A 107 -22.36 43.33 8.59
CA GLU A 107 -23.09 43.76 7.40
C GLU A 107 -24.14 42.74 6.90
N GLN A 108 -24.34 41.62 7.61
CA GLN A 108 -25.24 40.51 7.27
C GLN A 108 -24.81 39.64 6.07
N ASP A 109 -23.59 39.83 5.57
CA ASP A 109 -23.00 39.00 4.51
C ASP A 109 -22.35 37.71 5.07
N PRO A 110 -22.25 36.63 4.28
CA PRO A 110 -21.62 35.39 4.72
C PRO A 110 -20.09 35.54 4.89
N ASP A 111 -19.58 35.21 6.08
CA ASP A 111 -18.15 35.05 6.34
C ASP A 111 -17.72 33.60 6.00
N ILE A 112 -17.25 33.41 4.78
CA ILE A 112 -16.78 32.10 4.29
C ILE A 112 -15.52 31.63 5.02
N SER A 113 -14.68 32.55 5.51
CA SER A 113 -13.43 32.19 6.19
C SER A 113 -13.67 31.60 7.58
N GLY A 114 -14.76 32.01 8.23
CA GLY A 114 -15.23 31.45 9.50
C GLY A 114 -16.18 30.25 9.36
N ALA A 115 -16.41 29.76 8.14
CA ALA A 115 -17.36 28.67 7.93
C ALA A 115 -16.86 27.35 8.53
N THR A 116 -17.77 26.59 9.13
CA THR A 116 -17.45 25.31 9.77
C THR A 116 -18.25 24.18 9.12
N ASP A 117 -17.53 23.16 8.66
CA ASP A 117 -18.09 21.95 8.09
C ASP A 117 -18.29 20.86 9.15
N TYR A 118 -19.50 20.31 9.16
CA TYR A 118 -19.87 19.16 9.98
C TYR A 118 -20.38 18.04 9.09
N SER A 119 -19.98 16.81 9.39
CA SER A 119 -20.46 15.61 8.70
C SER A 119 -21.34 14.80 9.64
N PHE A 120 -22.51 14.40 9.16
CA PHE A 120 -23.43 13.54 9.90
C PHE A 120 -23.80 12.31 9.10
N VAL A 121 -23.98 11.19 9.79
CA VAL A 121 -24.52 9.95 9.22
C VAL A 121 -25.88 9.65 9.82
N GLN A 122 -26.71 8.89 9.12
CA GLN A 122 -28.01 8.50 9.65
C GLN A 122 -27.85 7.70 10.96
N LYS A 123 -28.63 8.05 11.97
CA LYS A 123 -28.58 7.40 13.29
C LYS A 123 -28.87 5.91 13.17
N GLY A 124 -28.08 5.09 13.88
CA GLY A 124 -28.18 3.64 13.85
C GLY A 124 -27.37 2.98 12.74
N LEU A 125 -26.70 3.76 11.88
CA LEU A 125 -25.72 3.24 10.94
C LEU A 125 -24.45 2.86 11.70
N GLN A 126 -24.10 1.58 11.71
CA GLN A 126 -22.83 1.13 12.28
C GLN A 126 -21.70 1.56 11.36
N LEU A 127 -21.01 2.63 11.76
CA LEU A 127 -19.79 3.04 11.07
C LEU A 127 -18.63 2.15 11.50
N PRO A 128 -17.73 1.80 10.57
CA PRO A 128 -16.44 1.25 10.93
C PRO A 128 -15.77 2.19 11.93
N LYS A 129 -15.18 1.63 12.99
CA LYS A 129 -14.34 2.42 13.89
C LYS A 129 -13.26 3.12 13.04
N PRO A 130 -12.95 4.40 13.30
CA PRO A 130 -11.89 5.07 12.57
C PRO A 130 -10.62 4.24 12.67
N SER A 131 -10.07 3.86 11.52
CA SER A 131 -8.88 3.03 11.46
C SER A 131 -7.70 3.80 12.02
N VAL A 132 -6.88 3.15 12.84
CA VAL A 132 -5.56 3.66 13.23
C VAL A 132 -4.57 3.61 12.07
N TYR A 133 -4.92 2.88 11.00
CA TYR A 133 -4.11 2.72 9.81
C TYR A 133 -4.43 3.79 8.77
N ARG A 134 -3.39 4.22 8.04
CA ARG A 134 -3.52 5.02 6.83
C ARG A 134 -4.32 4.22 5.79
N ALA A 135 -5.14 4.92 5.02
CA ALA A 135 -5.82 4.32 3.88
C ALA A 135 -4.78 3.75 2.88
N ALA A 136 -4.98 2.48 2.51
CA ALA A 136 -4.16 1.83 1.51
C ALA A 136 -4.58 2.26 0.09
N PRO A 137 -3.67 2.22 -0.90
CA PRO A 137 -4.02 2.40 -2.31
C PRO A 137 -5.18 1.46 -2.73
N PRO A 138 -6.14 1.96 -3.54
CA PRO A 138 -7.24 1.15 -4.06
C PRO A 138 -6.76 -0.09 -4.82
N ARG A 139 -7.61 -1.11 -4.89
CA ARG A 139 -7.32 -2.33 -5.68
C ARG A 139 -7.14 -1.97 -7.16
N GLY A 140 -6.19 -2.63 -7.82
CA GLY A 140 -5.88 -2.40 -9.24
C GLY A 140 -4.97 -1.21 -9.50
N ILE A 141 -4.51 -0.50 -8.46
CA ILE A 141 -3.44 0.47 -8.56
C ILE A 141 -2.12 -0.22 -8.21
N ASP A 142 -1.17 -0.21 -9.14
CA ASP A 142 0.17 -0.73 -8.92
C ASP A 142 0.90 0.15 -7.91
N VAL A 143 1.48 -0.48 -6.89
CA VAL A 143 2.25 0.18 -5.85
C VAL A 143 3.74 -0.06 -6.10
N ASP A 144 4.51 1.01 -6.18
CA ASP A 144 5.96 0.91 -6.31
C ASP A 144 6.60 0.33 -5.04
N ILE A 145 7.69 -0.44 -5.16
CA ILE A 145 8.40 -1.00 -4.00
C ILE A 145 8.88 0.08 -3.01
N ILE A 146 9.29 1.27 -3.46
CA ILE A 146 9.71 2.34 -2.55
C ILE A 146 8.50 2.84 -1.75
N GLN A 147 7.35 3.02 -2.41
CA GLN A 147 6.10 3.39 -1.74
C GLN A 147 5.65 2.32 -0.75
N PHE A 148 5.78 1.03 -1.10
CA PHE A 148 5.52 -0.07 -0.18
C PHE A 148 6.41 0.03 1.06
N ILE A 149 7.73 0.14 0.89
CA ILE A 149 8.69 0.25 2.01
C ILE A 149 8.37 1.45 2.92
N ASP A 150 7.93 2.57 2.35
CA ASP A 150 7.60 3.79 3.09
C ASP A 150 6.32 3.68 3.92
N ALA A 151 5.35 2.87 3.51
CA ALA A 151 3.99 2.92 4.05
C ALA A 151 3.48 1.58 4.59
N PHE A 152 4.16 0.46 4.37
CA PHE A 152 3.63 -0.87 4.76
C PHE A 152 3.38 -1.02 6.26
N ARG A 153 4.04 -0.20 7.10
CA ARG A 153 3.80 -0.19 8.55
C ARG A 153 2.53 0.56 8.95
N ASP A 154 2.12 1.52 8.13
CA ASP A 154 1.00 2.41 8.38
C ASP A 154 -0.31 1.85 7.83
N TRP A 155 -0.25 0.81 6.98
CA TRP A 155 -1.43 0.13 6.46
C TRP A 155 -1.92 -0.98 7.38
N ASP A 156 -3.21 -1.29 7.28
CA ASP A 156 -3.78 -2.48 7.90
C ASP A 156 -3.05 -3.74 7.39
N PRO A 157 -2.78 -4.75 8.25
CA PRO A 157 -2.06 -5.94 7.85
C PRO A 157 -2.64 -6.66 6.63
N ALA A 158 -3.97 -6.68 6.47
CA ALA A 158 -4.60 -7.29 5.30
C ALA A 158 -4.30 -6.49 4.03
N ASP A 159 -4.41 -5.16 4.09
CA ASP A 159 -4.06 -4.29 2.96
C ASP A 159 -2.57 -4.36 2.61
N MET A 160 -1.71 -4.42 3.62
CA MET A 160 -0.28 -4.62 3.43
C MET A 160 0.01 -5.94 2.72
N ALA A 161 -0.57 -7.05 3.19
CA ALA A 161 -0.39 -8.38 2.60
C ALA A 161 -0.87 -8.43 1.14
N ARG A 162 -2.03 -7.82 0.86
CA ARG A 162 -2.56 -7.64 -0.49
C ARG A 162 -1.59 -6.91 -1.42
N ILE A 163 -1.00 -5.82 -0.93
CA ILE A 163 -0.10 -5.00 -1.73
C ILE A 163 1.22 -5.74 -1.95
N TYR A 164 1.76 -6.39 -0.91
CA TYR A 164 2.98 -7.19 -1.02
C TYR A 164 2.86 -8.26 -2.11
N VAL A 165 1.76 -9.04 -2.14
CA VAL A 165 1.59 -10.07 -3.17
C VAL A 165 1.40 -9.47 -4.57
N SER A 166 0.88 -8.25 -4.69
CA SER A 166 0.77 -7.54 -5.98
C SER A 166 2.06 -6.91 -6.50
N LEU A 167 3.14 -6.85 -5.69
CA LEU A 167 4.43 -6.34 -6.16
C LEU A 167 4.97 -7.20 -7.31
N GLU A 168 5.87 -6.66 -8.13
CA GLU A 168 6.58 -7.49 -9.10
C GLU A 168 7.42 -8.57 -8.40
N SER A 169 7.56 -9.77 -9.00
CA SER A 169 8.29 -10.89 -8.38
C SER A 169 9.70 -10.52 -7.95
N ARG A 170 10.44 -9.80 -8.81
CA ARG A 170 11.80 -9.32 -8.51
C ARG A 170 11.90 -8.49 -7.22
N TYR A 171 10.85 -7.74 -6.89
CA TYR A 171 10.81 -6.89 -5.70
C TYR A 171 10.48 -7.70 -4.44
N ARG A 172 9.57 -8.68 -4.54
CA ARG A 172 9.34 -9.63 -3.45
C ARG A 172 10.61 -10.44 -3.15
N GLU A 173 11.26 -10.96 -4.20
CA GLU A 173 12.52 -11.70 -4.09
C GLU A 173 13.62 -10.85 -3.48
N LEU A 174 13.75 -9.57 -3.88
CA LEU A 174 14.69 -8.64 -3.29
C LEU A 174 14.46 -8.47 -1.77
N ILE A 175 13.22 -8.29 -1.33
CA ILE A 175 12.88 -8.23 0.10
C ILE A 175 13.29 -9.53 0.80
N GLN A 176 13.03 -10.69 0.19
CA GLN A 176 13.38 -12.00 0.74
C GLN A 176 14.88 -12.26 0.87
N LEU A 177 15.74 -11.50 0.18
CA LEU A 177 17.19 -11.58 0.33
C LEU A 177 17.71 -10.95 1.63
N PHE A 178 16.90 -10.13 2.32
CA PHE A 178 17.26 -9.47 3.56
C PHE A 178 16.48 -10.07 4.74
N ASP A 179 17.20 -10.71 5.66
CA ASP A 179 16.63 -11.60 6.68
C ASP A 179 15.63 -10.91 7.63
N HIS A 180 15.95 -9.71 8.17
CA HIS A 180 15.06 -8.96 9.06
C HIS A 180 13.91 -8.29 8.31
N ALA A 181 14.15 -7.78 7.09
CA ALA A 181 13.09 -7.20 6.26
C ALA A 181 12.04 -8.27 5.89
N ALA A 182 12.51 -9.42 5.41
CA ALA A 182 11.67 -10.58 5.11
C ALA A 182 10.91 -11.06 6.35
N ALA A 183 11.58 -11.14 7.51
CA ALA A 183 10.97 -11.53 8.77
C ALA A 183 9.87 -10.55 9.22
N GLU A 184 10.04 -9.23 9.05
CA GLU A 184 8.99 -8.26 9.42
C GLU A 184 7.78 -8.38 8.49
N VAL A 185 8.00 -8.50 7.17
CA VAL A 185 6.91 -8.71 6.22
C VAL A 185 6.16 -10.00 6.53
N LEU A 186 6.88 -11.09 6.79
CA LEU A 186 6.29 -12.36 7.22
C LEU A 186 5.45 -12.21 8.48
N TRP A 187 5.93 -11.46 9.48
CA TRP A 187 5.20 -11.28 10.73
C TRP A 187 3.85 -10.63 10.46
N ARG A 188 3.85 -9.53 9.71
CA ARG A 188 2.63 -8.80 9.38
C ARG A 188 1.68 -9.62 8.52
N VAL A 189 2.18 -10.38 7.54
CA VAL A 189 1.36 -11.32 6.77
C VAL A 189 0.74 -12.37 7.68
N CYS A 190 1.51 -12.99 8.57
CA CYS A 190 0.99 -13.98 9.52
C CYS A 190 -0.07 -13.42 10.47
N THR A 191 -0.04 -12.12 10.82
CA THR A 191 -1.10 -11.50 11.62
C THR A 191 -2.47 -11.44 10.93
N THR A 192 -2.53 -11.69 9.62
CA THR A 192 -3.78 -11.80 8.87
C THR A 192 -4.42 -13.19 8.94
N GLU A 193 -3.82 -14.13 9.68
CA GLU A 193 -4.22 -15.54 9.75
C GLU A 193 -4.34 -16.19 8.35
N PRO A 194 -3.28 -16.14 7.52
CA PRO A 194 -3.29 -16.75 6.19
C PRO A 194 -3.22 -18.30 6.30
N PRO A 195 -3.71 -19.05 5.29
CA PRO A 195 -4.25 -18.57 4.03
C PRO A 195 -5.66 -17.97 4.18
N ASN A 196 -5.93 -16.90 3.45
CA ASN A 196 -7.23 -16.19 3.46
C ASN A 196 -7.56 -15.62 2.07
N SER A 197 -8.63 -14.83 1.95
CA SER A 197 -9.06 -14.24 0.67
C SER A 197 -8.10 -13.19 0.10
N VAL A 198 -7.12 -12.75 0.88
CA VAL A 198 -6.13 -11.74 0.52
C VAL A 198 -4.77 -12.36 0.23
N PHE A 199 -4.40 -13.42 0.94
CA PHE A 199 -3.11 -14.10 0.83
C PHE A 199 -3.34 -15.60 0.61
N ALA A 200 -3.12 -16.05 -0.62
CA ALA A 200 -3.41 -17.42 -1.02
C ALA A 200 -2.39 -18.41 -0.43
N ALA A 201 -2.77 -19.69 -0.34
CA ALA A 201 -1.93 -20.74 0.19
C ALA A 201 -0.59 -20.86 -0.57
N GLY A 202 -0.59 -20.76 -1.90
CA GLY A 202 0.64 -20.86 -2.69
C GLY A 202 1.65 -19.73 -2.41
N ASP A 203 1.17 -18.49 -2.21
CA ASP A 203 2.03 -17.36 -1.85
C ASP A 203 2.57 -17.51 -0.42
N LEU A 204 1.77 -18.06 0.48
CA LEU A 204 2.18 -18.38 1.85
C LEU A 204 3.26 -19.46 1.86
N ASP A 205 3.06 -20.53 1.11
CA ASP A 205 4.01 -21.64 0.99
C ASP A 205 5.36 -21.12 0.48
N GLN A 206 5.37 -20.29 -0.56
CA GLN A 206 6.60 -19.68 -1.09
C GLN A 206 7.35 -18.87 -0.02
N MET A 207 6.62 -18.13 0.81
CA MET A 207 7.21 -17.29 1.85
C MET A 207 7.72 -18.10 3.04
N LEU A 208 7.03 -19.18 3.40
CA LEU A 208 7.38 -20.05 4.53
C LEU A 208 8.46 -21.08 4.18
N GLU A 209 8.54 -21.54 2.94
CA GLU A 209 9.47 -22.59 2.50
C GLU A 209 10.92 -22.25 2.86
N ARG A 210 11.35 -21.03 2.55
CA ARG A 210 12.70 -20.55 2.85
C ARG A 210 12.94 -20.38 4.35
N GLN A 211 11.88 -20.13 5.11
CA GLN A 211 11.92 -19.86 6.55
C GLN A 211 11.88 -21.15 7.38
N ARG A 212 11.39 -22.26 6.80
CA ARG A 212 11.19 -23.56 7.48
C ARG A 212 10.43 -23.40 8.80
N THR A 213 9.38 -22.59 8.78
CA THR A 213 8.50 -22.29 9.92
C THR A 213 7.05 -22.22 9.45
N ASP A 214 6.12 -22.04 10.40
CA ASP A 214 4.72 -21.73 10.16
C ASP A 214 4.32 -20.45 10.89
N CYS A 215 3.18 -19.86 10.53
CA CYS A 215 2.75 -18.60 11.13
C CYS A 215 2.46 -18.70 12.63
N GLY A 216 1.95 -19.82 13.14
CA GLY A 216 1.67 -19.98 14.57
C GLY A 216 2.94 -20.00 15.41
N THR A 217 3.93 -20.80 14.96
CA THR A 217 5.26 -20.88 15.57
C THR A 217 5.93 -19.50 15.54
N TYR A 218 5.94 -18.84 14.38
CA TYR A 218 6.61 -17.55 14.24
C TYR A 218 5.94 -16.41 15.05
N LEU A 219 4.61 -16.35 15.09
CA LEU A 219 3.89 -15.37 15.92
C LEU A 219 4.14 -15.58 17.42
N SER A 220 4.35 -16.83 17.84
CA SER A 220 4.75 -17.14 19.22
C SER A 220 6.15 -16.60 19.53
N SER A 221 7.11 -16.79 18.61
CA SER A 221 8.46 -16.22 18.70
C SER A 221 8.44 -14.68 18.80
N ILE A 222 7.62 -14.01 17.97
CA ILE A 222 7.44 -12.55 18.03
C ILE A 222 6.87 -12.10 19.38
N THR A 223 5.90 -12.85 19.92
CA THR A 223 5.30 -12.54 21.23
C THR A 223 6.34 -12.62 22.34
N ALA A 224 7.20 -13.65 22.34
CA ALA A 224 8.29 -13.76 23.30
C ALA A 224 9.31 -12.60 23.20
N VAL A 225 9.67 -12.17 21.98
CA VAL A 225 10.56 -11.01 21.75
C VAL A 225 9.91 -9.72 22.25
N ARG A 226 8.61 -9.55 22.03
CA ARG A 226 7.82 -8.40 22.49
C ARG A 226 7.76 -8.34 24.01
N ASP A 227 7.44 -9.46 24.65
CA ASP A 227 7.32 -9.56 26.11
C ASP A 227 8.67 -9.37 26.80
N SER A 228 9.76 -9.69 26.10
CA SER A 228 11.15 -9.41 26.53
C SER A 228 11.59 -7.96 26.27
N GLY A 229 10.74 -7.10 25.68
CA GLY A 229 11.06 -5.70 25.38
C GLY A 229 12.02 -5.49 24.20
N LEU A 230 12.30 -6.53 23.40
CA LEU A 230 13.32 -6.52 22.34
C LEU A 230 12.75 -6.28 20.94
N LEU A 231 11.44 -6.06 20.81
CA LEU A 231 10.78 -5.81 19.52
C LEU A 231 11.35 -4.60 18.78
N ASN A 232 11.71 -3.53 19.51
CA ASN A 232 12.32 -2.34 18.90
C ASN A 232 13.71 -2.63 18.33
N GLU A 233 14.47 -3.56 18.92
CA GLU A 233 15.77 -3.96 18.36
C GLU A 233 15.59 -4.69 17.02
N PHE A 234 14.63 -5.61 16.96
CA PHE A 234 14.24 -6.30 15.73
C PHE A 234 13.84 -5.30 14.64
N LEU A 235 12.92 -4.38 14.96
CA LEU A 235 12.43 -3.37 14.03
C LEU A 235 13.53 -2.41 13.55
N ARG A 236 14.49 -2.06 14.42
CA ARG A 236 15.64 -1.23 14.03
C ARG A 236 16.50 -1.92 12.98
N LYS A 237 16.77 -3.23 13.14
CA LYS A 237 17.54 -4.02 12.17
C LYS A 237 16.77 -4.22 10.86
N SER A 238 15.46 -4.47 10.93
CA SER A 238 14.58 -4.50 9.77
C SER A 238 14.59 -3.17 9.01
N ASN A 239 14.45 -2.04 9.72
CA ASN A 239 14.47 -0.72 9.11
C ASN A 239 15.78 -0.44 8.35
N PHE A 240 16.92 -0.80 8.94
CA PHE A 240 18.20 -0.67 8.25
C PHE A 240 18.24 -1.46 6.94
N GLN A 241 17.71 -2.68 6.91
CA GLN A 241 17.67 -3.48 5.69
C GLN A 241 16.67 -2.95 4.66
N LEU A 242 15.52 -2.45 5.10
CA LEU A 242 14.54 -1.80 4.22
C LEU A 242 15.12 -0.55 3.55
N GLU A 243 15.96 0.21 4.26
CA GLU A 243 16.71 1.32 3.66
C GLU A 243 17.74 0.85 2.62
N LEU A 244 18.44 -0.27 2.87
CA LEU A 244 19.33 -0.85 1.86
C LEU A 244 18.58 -1.31 0.61
N ILE A 245 17.39 -1.93 0.78
CA ILE A 245 16.52 -2.31 -0.34
C ILE A 245 16.09 -1.07 -1.12
N ARG A 246 15.60 -0.03 -0.44
CA ARG A 246 15.20 1.25 -1.04
C ARG A 246 16.32 1.83 -1.88
N GLU A 247 17.53 1.90 -1.33
CA GLU A 247 18.68 2.48 -2.03
C GLU A 247 19.18 1.59 -3.16
N THR A 248 19.07 0.26 -3.04
CA THR A 248 19.34 -0.69 -4.14
C THR A 248 18.43 -0.42 -5.33
N VAL A 249 17.12 -0.22 -5.08
CA VAL A 249 16.15 0.11 -6.14
C VAL A 249 16.43 1.48 -6.76
N LYS A 250 16.83 2.48 -5.96
CA LYS A 250 17.22 3.78 -6.51
C LYS A 250 18.48 3.69 -7.38
N CYS A 251 19.45 2.87 -6.99
CA CYS A 251 20.65 2.62 -7.77
C CYS A 251 20.34 1.93 -9.11
N ASP A 252 19.49 0.89 -9.10
CA ASP A 252 19.01 0.22 -10.32
C ASP A 252 18.34 1.20 -11.30
N ARG A 253 17.63 2.20 -10.76
CA ARG A 253 16.92 3.23 -11.55
C ARG A 253 17.80 4.44 -11.92
N GLY A 254 19.08 4.47 -11.57
CA GLY A 254 19.96 5.62 -11.82
C GLY A 254 19.57 6.88 -11.02
N LEU A 255 18.86 6.73 -9.91
CA LEU A 255 18.41 7.83 -9.03
C LEU A 255 19.39 8.15 -7.90
N SER A 256 20.50 7.41 -7.80
CA SER A 256 21.54 7.56 -6.79
C SER A 256 22.92 7.72 -7.44
N PRO A 257 23.85 8.49 -6.86
CA PRO A 257 25.23 8.59 -7.36
C PRO A 257 25.98 7.25 -7.29
N GLU A 258 26.93 7.02 -8.22
CA GLU A 258 27.71 5.78 -8.30
C GLU A 258 28.43 5.42 -6.99
N THR A 259 28.98 6.42 -6.28
CA THR A 259 29.66 6.23 -5.00
C THR A 259 28.71 5.65 -3.94
N LYS A 260 27.48 6.17 -3.86
CA LYS A 260 26.45 5.66 -2.95
C LYS A 260 26.04 4.23 -3.32
N CYS A 261 25.97 3.91 -4.61
CA CYS A 261 25.63 2.57 -5.07
C CYS A 261 26.73 1.55 -4.73
N ALA A 262 28.00 1.92 -4.85
CA ALA A 262 29.12 1.09 -4.41
C ALA A 262 29.03 0.79 -2.90
N ASP A 263 28.73 1.78 -2.07
CA ASP A 263 28.55 1.62 -0.63
C ASP A 263 27.39 0.69 -0.30
N VAL A 264 26.23 0.88 -0.94
CA VAL A 264 25.04 0.03 -0.76
C VAL A 264 25.34 -1.42 -1.15
N SER A 265 26.04 -1.66 -2.25
CA SER A 265 26.46 -3.01 -2.66
C SER A 265 27.43 -3.63 -1.64
N ALA A 266 28.41 -2.87 -1.16
CA ALA A 266 29.38 -3.32 -0.16
C ALA A 266 28.72 -3.69 1.18
N MET A 267 27.68 -2.95 1.60
CA MET A 267 26.91 -3.24 2.81
C MET A 267 25.95 -4.42 2.64
N SER A 268 25.30 -4.54 1.48
CA SER A 268 24.25 -5.54 1.25
C SER A 268 24.80 -6.95 1.09
N GLY A 269 25.95 -7.12 0.42
CA GLY A 269 26.54 -8.44 0.15
C GLY A 269 26.75 -9.31 1.39
N PRO A 270 27.43 -8.83 2.44
CA PRO A 270 27.64 -9.59 3.67
C PRO A 270 26.33 -9.97 4.40
N LEU A 271 25.30 -9.13 4.33
CA LEU A 271 23.99 -9.40 4.96
C LEU A 271 23.27 -10.54 4.24
N MET A 272 23.30 -10.55 2.90
CA MET A 272 22.71 -11.62 2.10
C MET A 272 23.44 -12.96 2.31
N LEU A 273 24.76 -12.94 2.49
CA LEU A 273 25.56 -14.15 2.77
C LEU A 273 25.32 -14.72 4.17
N ARG A 274 24.95 -13.87 5.13
CA ARG A 274 24.64 -14.25 6.53
C ARG A 274 23.14 -14.30 6.79
N TRP A 275 22.37 -14.58 5.75
CA TRP A 275 20.93 -14.70 5.86
C TRP A 275 20.53 -15.75 6.91
N ARG A 276 19.53 -15.43 7.72
CA ARG A 276 19.01 -16.31 8.78
C ARG A 276 17.51 -16.46 8.65
N ARG A 277 16.98 -17.57 9.16
CA ARG A 277 15.53 -17.80 9.23
C ARG A 277 14.91 -16.88 10.27
N ALA A 278 13.66 -16.52 10.07
CA ALA A 278 12.93 -15.61 10.96
C ALA A 278 12.94 -16.08 12.43
N ASP A 279 12.71 -17.38 12.69
CA ASP A 279 12.77 -17.92 14.06
C ASP A 279 14.17 -17.89 14.67
N ASP A 280 15.23 -18.09 13.87
CA ASP A 280 16.61 -18.02 14.35
C ASP A 280 16.96 -16.58 14.78
N ILE A 281 16.43 -15.58 14.05
CA ILE A 281 16.56 -14.16 14.43
C ILE A 281 15.90 -13.90 15.79
N MET A 282 14.67 -14.42 15.99
CA MET A 282 13.93 -14.20 17.23
C MET A 282 14.60 -14.88 18.43
N ARG A 283 15.06 -16.12 18.28
CA ARG A 283 15.79 -16.84 19.34
C ARG A 283 17.11 -16.17 19.69
N ALA A 284 17.84 -15.69 18.69
CA ALA A 284 19.09 -14.96 18.90
C ALA A 284 18.90 -13.64 19.68
N LEU A 285 17.75 -12.97 19.53
CA LEU A 285 17.44 -11.76 20.29
C LEU A 285 17.22 -12.05 21.77
N ILE A 286 16.48 -13.11 22.09
CA ILE A 286 16.14 -13.47 23.48
C ILE A 286 17.33 -14.14 24.21
N GLY A 287 18.36 -14.57 23.46
CA GLY A 287 19.54 -15.23 24.02
C GLY A 287 19.40 -16.74 24.15
N ASP A 288 18.42 -17.34 23.46
CA ASP A 288 18.14 -18.79 23.44
C ASP A 288 18.99 -19.57 22.42
N GLU A 289 19.97 -18.91 21.79
CA GLU A 289 20.94 -19.58 20.93
C GLU A 289 21.96 -20.35 21.80
N PRO A 290 22.12 -21.68 21.63
CA PRO A 290 23.36 -22.31 22.04
C PRO A 290 24.47 -21.65 21.23
N ARG A 291 25.44 -21.00 21.90
CA ARG A 291 26.62 -20.41 21.27
C ARG A 291 27.22 -21.39 20.25
N SER A 292 26.88 -21.23 18.98
CA SER A 292 27.47 -22.03 17.91
C SER A 292 28.96 -21.68 17.86
N ALA A 293 29.78 -22.72 17.95
CA ALA A 293 31.23 -22.71 18.09
C ALA A 293 31.93 -22.17 16.82
N ALA A 294 31.73 -20.90 16.49
CA ALA A 294 32.39 -20.23 15.37
C ALA A 294 33.50 -19.25 15.83
N GLN A 295 34.02 -19.39 17.05
CA GLN A 295 35.16 -18.60 17.54
C GLN A 295 36.26 -19.44 18.22
N THR A 296 36.28 -20.76 18.03
CA THR A 296 37.41 -21.61 18.43
C THR A 296 37.97 -22.38 17.23
N ALA A 297 38.20 -21.69 16.12
CA ALA A 297 39.25 -22.08 15.20
C ALA A 297 40.41 -21.11 15.46
N GLN A 298 41.18 -21.40 16.51
CA GLN A 298 42.59 -21.01 16.49
C GLN A 298 43.14 -21.55 15.17
N ALA A 299 43.59 -20.66 14.30
CA ALA A 299 44.35 -21.05 13.13
C ALA A 299 45.58 -21.79 13.65
N GLU A 300 45.55 -23.12 13.59
CA GLU A 300 46.77 -23.91 13.62
C GLU A 300 47.64 -23.40 12.47
N PRO A 301 48.90 -23.02 12.74
CA PRO A 301 49.81 -22.66 11.66
C PRO A 301 50.02 -23.91 10.82
N VAL A 302 49.60 -23.83 9.55
CA VAL A 302 49.89 -24.86 8.54
C VAL A 302 51.41 -25.07 8.52
N PRO A 303 51.92 -26.27 8.79
CA PRO A 303 53.34 -26.53 8.68
C PRO A 303 53.75 -26.42 7.20
N LEU A 304 54.74 -25.58 6.94
CA LEU A 304 55.46 -25.51 5.67
C LEU A 304 56.09 -26.88 5.40
N SER A 305 55.52 -27.66 4.48
CA SER A 305 56.20 -28.82 3.93
C SER A 305 57.45 -28.35 3.16
N PRO A 306 58.62 -28.96 3.39
CA PRO A 306 59.87 -28.56 2.74
C PRO A 306 59.85 -28.89 1.24
N SER A 307 60.37 -27.96 0.43
CA SER A 307 60.70 -28.20 -0.97
C SER A 307 61.70 -29.36 -1.08
N PRO A 308 61.52 -30.32 -2.02
CA PRO A 308 62.53 -31.33 -2.26
C PRO A 308 63.75 -30.68 -2.93
N GLU A 309 64.90 -30.88 -2.30
CA GLU A 309 66.23 -30.66 -2.87
C GLU A 309 66.34 -31.34 -4.23
N ARG A 310 66.86 -30.57 -5.18
CA ARG A 310 67.24 -31.02 -6.52
C ARG A 310 68.65 -31.62 -6.42
N PRO A 311 68.89 -32.88 -6.82
CA PRO A 311 70.26 -33.33 -7.08
C PRO A 311 70.69 -32.84 -8.46
N GLU A 312 71.81 -32.13 -8.50
CA GLU A 312 72.56 -31.84 -9.70
C GLU A 312 73.19 -33.13 -10.26
N THR A 313 72.97 -33.42 -11.55
CA THR A 313 73.99 -34.01 -12.42
C THR A 313 73.66 -33.76 -13.90
N SER A 314 74.35 -32.75 -14.48
CA SER A 314 75.07 -32.73 -15.78
C SER A 314 74.89 -33.95 -16.73
N ILE A 315 74.75 -33.92 -18.06
CA ILE A 315 75.00 -32.96 -19.17
C ILE A 315 74.28 -33.55 -20.42
N GLY A 316 73.84 -32.71 -21.37
CA GLY A 316 73.55 -33.16 -22.74
C GLY A 316 72.70 -32.21 -23.59
N ASP A 317 73.36 -31.25 -24.25
CA ASP A 317 73.05 -30.52 -25.50
C ASP A 317 71.70 -29.77 -25.70
N GLU A 318 71.84 -28.44 -25.65
CA GLU A 318 71.60 -27.47 -26.74
C GLU A 318 70.32 -27.59 -27.60
N VAL A 319 69.41 -26.61 -27.49
CA VAL A 319 69.05 -25.63 -28.56
C VAL A 319 68.11 -24.53 -28.01
N ALA A 320 68.65 -23.32 -27.97
CA ALA A 320 68.10 -21.97 -28.26
C ALA A 320 66.71 -21.45 -27.77
N ALA A 321 66.79 -20.30 -27.07
CA ALA A 321 65.92 -19.09 -27.07
C ALA A 321 64.45 -19.25 -26.56
N ASP A 322 63.80 -18.30 -25.89
CA ASP A 322 63.91 -16.85 -25.83
C ASP A 322 63.18 -16.32 -24.56
N ILE A 323 63.52 -15.10 -24.16
CA ILE A 323 63.10 -14.41 -22.94
C ILE A 323 61.92 -13.48 -23.27
N SER A 324 61.00 -13.30 -22.30
CA SER A 324 60.08 -12.15 -22.18
C SER A 324 58.98 -11.97 -23.23
N ALA A 325 57.72 -12.03 -22.80
CA ALA A 325 56.78 -10.90 -22.82
C ALA A 325 55.35 -11.35 -22.48
N MET A 326 54.66 -10.57 -21.64
CA MET A 326 53.20 -10.60 -21.53
C MET A 326 52.53 -10.40 -22.90
N PRO A 327 51.25 -10.77 -23.03
CA PRO A 327 50.35 -9.86 -23.71
C PRO A 327 49.07 -9.56 -22.91
N ARG A 328 48.84 -8.25 -22.75
CA ARG A 328 47.50 -7.66 -22.75
C ARG A 328 46.88 -7.83 -24.16
N ALA A 329 45.54 -7.79 -24.18
CA ALA A 329 44.65 -7.46 -25.29
C ALA A 329 44.16 -8.61 -26.22
N ARG A 330 42.87 -8.93 -26.01
CA ARG A 330 41.75 -9.07 -26.97
C ARG A 330 42.09 -9.05 -28.47
N PRO A 331 41.58 -10.01 -29.25
CA PRO A 331 41.30 -9.84 -30.67
C PRO A 331 39.80 -9.61 -30.91
N GLY A 332 39.47 -8.47 -31.54
CA GLY A 332 38.26 -8.35 -32.33
C GLY A 332 38.45 -9.00 -33.71
N ARG A 333 37.36 -9.44 -34.33
CA ARG A 333 37.30 -9.81 -35.75
C ARG A 333 36.32 -8.87 -36.47
N GLN A 334 36.92 -8.02 -37.30
CA GLN A 334 36.43 -7.23 -38.44
C GLN A 334 35.68 -8.11 -39.48
N ASP A 335 34.90 -7.65 -40.46
CA ASP A 335 34.33 -6.38 -40.92
C ASP A 335 33.33 -6.77 -42.03
N ALA A 336 32.24 -6.03 -42.21
CA ALA A 336 31.56 -5.90 -43.51
C ALA A 336 30.65 -4.66 -43.56
N VAL A 337 31.28 -3.52 -43.84
CA VAL A 337 30.90 -2.44 -44.79
C VAL A 337 29.40 -2.26 -45.13
N ASN A 338 28.88 -1.07 -44.76
CA ASN A 338 27.62 -0.48 -45.24
C ASN A 338 27.64 -0.12 -46.75
N PRO A 339 26.45 0.05 -47.36
CA PRO A 339 26.14 1.39 -47.86
C PRO A 339 24.71 1.90 -47.54
N VAL A 340 24.69 3.16 -47.05
CA VAL A 340 23.80 4.34 -47.17
C VAL A 340 22.49 4.24 -48.02
N PRO A 341 21.44 5.04 -47.71
CA PRO A 341 20.04 4.61 -47.72
C PRO A 341 19.22 5.08 -48.94
N THR A 342 18.14 4.35 -49.22
CA THR A 342 17.13 4.73 -50.20
C THR A 342 15.77 4.94 -49.52
N GLN A 343 15.28 6.17 -49.59
CA GLN A 343 13.89 6.54 -49.33
C GLN A 343 12.94 5.75 -50.23
N SER A 344 11.80 5.28 -49.72
CA SER A 344 10.61 5.00 -50.54
C SER A 344 9.34 4.89 -49.68
N HIS A 345 8.57 5.97 -49.72
CA HIS A 345 7.11 6.01 -49.90
C HIS A 345 6.16 5.17 -49.01
N LEU A 346 5.45 5.92 -48.16
CA LEU A 346 4.05 5.69 -47.76
C LEU A 346 3.16 5.20 -48.91
N PRO A 347 2.16 4.34 -48.62
CA PRO A 347 0.87 4.39 -49.28
C PRO A 347 -0.18 5.02 -48.35
N ARG A 348 -0.79 6.10 -48.84
CA ARG A 348 -1.96 6.78 -48.30
C ARG A 348 -3.17 6.39 -49.16
N ALA A 349 -4.23 5.84 -48.55
CA ALA A 349 -5.65 5.97 -48.93
C ALA A 349 -6.50 5.06 -48.03
N ARG A 350 -7.71 5.39 -47.55
CA ARG A 350 -8.58 6.59 -47.58
C ARG A 350 -9.69 6.37 -46.51
N PRO A 351 -10.46 7.39 -46.13
CA PRO A 351 -11.47 7.31 -45.07
C PRO A 351 -12.79 6.72 -45.57
N ILE A 352 -13.55 6.08 -44.68
CA ILE A 352 -14.97 5.80 -44.89
C ILE A 352 -15.75 6.65 -43.88
N ARG A 353 -16.53 7.59 -44.40
CA ARG A 353 -17.68 8.20 -43.73
C ARG A 353 -18.85 8.13 -44.71
N ASN A 354 -19.89 7.41 -44.31
CA ASN A 354 -21.29 7.82 -44.40
C ASN A 354 -22.00 7.25 -43.19
#